data_AF-A0A352L3F8-F1
#
_entry.id   AF-A0A352L3F8-F1
#
_cell.length_a   1.000
_cell.length_b   1.000
_cell.length_c   1.000
_cell.angle_alpha   90.00
_cell.angle_beta   90.00
_cell.angle_gamma   90.00
#
_symmetry.space_group_name_H-M   'P 1'
#
loop_
_entity.id
_entity.type
_entity.pdbx_description
1 polymer ?
#
loop_
_entity_poly.entity_id
_entity_poly.type
_entity_poly.pdbx_seq_one_letter_code
_entity_poly.pdbx_strand_id
1 'polypeptide(L)'
;MSDQSRQEILRFCEAHGQSRSRLQALLATLQELPAAALRGSWEDAAATRERLRGEIWAAYGALLDECSTANRMLAVISAELTAAVSGAEVGLDKARAIAEKALRKAGVRPETATPNFHANPDQARLMFDRMIDSAEPVLAAIAAAKQAGEDRDNAGRLSRQIQDQAAAWGDDRRKLAERWLV
;
A
#
# COMPACT_ATOMS: atom_id res chain seq x y z
N MET A 1 -8.81 7.50 1.86
CA MET A 1 -8.82 6.38 2.84
C MET A 1 -9.61 6.81 4.06
N SER A 2 -10.45 5.94 4.60
CA SER A 2 -11.21 6.22 5.81
C SER A 2 -10.32 6.22 7.07
N ASP A 3 -10.72 6.98 8.10
CA ASP A 3 -10.01 6.99 9.39
C ASP A 3 -10.05 5.61 10.07
N GLN A 4 -11.13 4.85 9.86
CA GLN A 4 -11.25 3.48 10.33
C GLN A 4 -10.17 2.57 9.69
N SER A 5 -10.08 2.56 8.35
CA SER A 5 -9.05 1.80 7.63
C SER A 5 -7.64 2.19 8.09
N ARG A 6 -7.40 3.48 8.36
CA ARG A 6 -6.12 3.95 8.91
C ARG A 6 -5.79 3.34 10.27
N GLN A 7 -6.73 3.35 11.20
CA GLN A 7 -6.54 2.80 12.55
C GLN A 7 -6.38 1.29 12.54
N GLU A 8 -7.09 0.58 11.65
CA GLU A 8 -6.93 -0.85 11.47
C GLU A 8 -5.52 -1.19 10.97
N ILE A 9 -4.99 -0.45 9.99
CA ILE A 9 -3.60 -0.63 9.51
C ILE A 9 -2.59 -0.41 10.63
N LEU A 10 -2.75 0.66 11.43
CA LEU A 10 -1.82 0.95 12.52
C LEU A 10 -1.80 -0.18 13.55
N ARG A 11 -2.97 -0.63 13.99
CA ARG A 11 -3.11 -1.77 14.92
C ARG A 11 -2.51 -3.04 14.34
N PHE A 12 -2.72 -3.29 13.04
CA PHE A 12 -2.12 -4.42 12.34
C PHE A 12 -0.58 -4.33 12.34
N CYS A 13 -0.01 -3.18 11.99
CA CYS A 13 1.44 -2.97 11.96
C CYS A 13 2.09 -3.19 13.33
N GLU A 14 1.44 -2.72 14.41
CA GLU A 14 1.91 -2.94 15.78
C GLU A 14 1.91 -4.42 16.15
N ALA A 15 0.79 -5.12 15.92
CA ALA A 15 0.68 -6.56 16.17
C ALA A 15 1.71 -7.36 15.36
N HIS A 16 1.84 -7.04 14.08
CA HIS A 16 2.81 -7.67 13.18
C HIS A 16 4.26 -7.47 13.64
N GLY A 17 4.60 -6.25 14.08
CA GLY A 17 5.92 -5.93 14.62
C GLY A 17 6.25 -6.74 15.88
N GLN A 18 5.27 -6.97 16.75
CA GLN A 18 5.40 -7.82 17.93
C GLN A 18 5.61 -9.29 17.56
N SER A 19 4.81 -9.83 16.64
CA SER A 19 4.94 -11.20 16.14
C SER A 19 6.32 -11.46 15.54
N ARG A 20 6.82 -10.53 14.72
CA ARG A 20 8.15 -10.64 14.11
C ARG A 20 9.27 -10.60 15.16
N SER A 21 9.19 -9.66 16.11
CA SER A 21 10.17 -9.54 17.20
C SER A 21 10.20 -10.80 18.07
N ARG A 22 9.02 -11.37 18.35
CA ARG A 22 8.89 -12.62 19.08
C ARG A 22 9.55 -13.78 18.34
N LEU A 23 9.30 -13.93 17.04
CA LEU A 23 9.93 -14.98 16.24
C LEU A 23 11.47 -14.84 16.24
N GLN A 24 11.99 -13.62 16.08
CA GLN A 24 13.44 -13.36 16.15
C GLN A 24 14.03 -13.75 17.50
N ALA A 25 13.36 -13.40 18.60
CA ALA A 25 13.79 -13.78 19.95
C ALA A 25 13.82 -15.30 20.12
N LEU A 26 12.78 -16.02 19.68
CA LEU A 26 12.72 -17.48 19.75
C LEU A 26 13.84 -18.15 18.95
N LEU A 27 14.13 -17.64 17.75
CA LEU A 27 15.22 -18.13 16.90
C LEU A 27 16.58 -17.89 17.55
N ALA A 28 16.80 -16.71 18.15
CA ALA A 28 18.03 -16.40 18.87
C ALA A 28 18.22 -17.34 20.08
N THR A 29 17.16 -17.56 20.87
CA THR A 29 17.20 -18.51 22.00
C THR A 29 17.51 -19.93 21.53
N LEU A 30 16.94 -20.37 20.41
CA LEU A 30 17.23 -21.69 19.84
C LEU A 30 18.70 -21.83 19.41
N GLN A 31 19.30 -20.76 18.87
CA GLN A 31 20.72 -20.74 18.46
C GLN A 31 21.68 -20.78 19.65
N GLU A 32 21.33 -20.17 20.78
CA GLU A 32 22.15 -20.14 22.00
C GLU A 32 22.04 -21.43 22.83
N LEU A 33 21.04 -22.25 22.55
CA LEU A 33 20.71 -23.46 23.31
C LEU A 33 21.87 -24.47 23.44
N PRO A 34 22.72 -24.72 22.42
CA PRO A 34 23.90 -25.56 22.56
C PRO A 34 24.90 -25.07 23.62
N ALA A 35 25.09 -23.75 23.72
CA ALA A 35 25.99 -23.16 24.73
C ALA A 35 25.37 -23.18 26.14
N ALA A 36 24.05 -23.16 26.24
CA ALA A 36 23.33 -23.37 27.50
C ALA A 36 23.38 -24.84 27.94
N ALA A 37 23.22 -25.77 27.00
CA ALA A 37 23.28 -27.22 27.24
C ALA A 37 24.63 -27.68 27.79
N LEU A 38 25.74 -27.06 27.33
CA LEU A 38 27.08 -27.32 27.87
C LEU A 38 27.24 -26.92 29.36
N ARG A 39 26.33 -26.11 29.90
CA ARG A 39 26.34 -25.62 31.29
C ARG A 39 25.28 -26.27 32.18
N GLY A 40 24.40 -27.11 31.61
CA GLY A 40 23.25 -27.71 32.29
C GLY A 40 23.08 -29.20 31.96
N SER A 41 21.88 -29.74 32.17
CA SER A 41 21.57 -31.13 31.79
C SER A 41 21.16 -31.21 30.31
N TRP A 42 21.52 -32.31 29.65
CA TRP A 42 21.17 -32.53 28.25
C TRP A 42 19.66 -32.76 28.06
N GLU A 43 18.98 -33.33 29.05
CA GLU A 43 17.53 -33.57 29.03
C GLU A 43 16.74 -32.26 29.05
N ASP A 44 17.15 -31.28 29.88
CA ASP A 44 16.52 -29.95 29.91
C ASP A 44 16.72 -29.18 28.60
N ALA A 45 17.89 -29.34 27.98
CA ALA A 45 18.19 -28.76 26.69
C ALA A 45 17.32 -29.39 25.58
N ALA A 46 17.14 -30.70 25.58
CA ALA A 46 16.28 -31.39 24.62
C ALA A 46 14.81 -30.96 24.75
N ALA A 47 14.28 -30.89 25.98
CA ALA A 47 12.92 -30.43 26.24
C ALA A 47 12.72 -28.96 25.82
N THR A 48 13.69 -28.09 26.13
CA THR A 48 13.65 -26.67 25.75
C THR A 48 13.69 -26.50 24.23
N ARG A 49 14.51 -27.30 23.54
CA ARG A 49 14.59 -27.29 22.08
C ARG A 49 13.24 -27.65 21.46
N GLU A 50 12.58 -28.70 21.95
CA GLU A 50 11.30 -29.12 21.40
C GLU A 50 10.20 -28.07 21.63
N ARG A 51 10.13 -27.49 22.83
CA ARG A 51 9.23 -26.37 23.11
C ARG A 51 9.46 -25.19 22.15
N LEU A 52 10.72 -24.78 21.96
CA LEU A 52 11.06 -23.67 21.05
C LEU A 52 10.69 -23.99 19.60
N ARG A 53 10.86 -25.23 19.14
CA ARG A 53 10.41 -25.63 17.79
C ARG A 53 8.91 -25.45 17.62
N GLY A 54 8.12 -25.91 18.60
CA GLY A 54 6.66 -25.72 18.59
C GLY A 54 6.27 -24.24 18.58
N GLU A 55 6.92 -23.41 19.39
CA GLU A 55 6.67 -21.97 19.45
C GLU A 55 7.07 -21.24 18.16
N ILE A 56 8.21 -21.60 17.56
CA ILE A 56 8.65 -21.07 16.26
C ILE A 56 7.67 -21.47 15.16
N TRP A 57 7.21 -22.73 15.16
CA TRP A 57 6.22 -23.21 14.20
C TRP A 57 4.91 -22.41 14.27
N ALA A 58 4.40 -22.21 15.50
CA ALA A 58 3.20 -21.43 15.74
C ALA A 58 3.39 -19.96 15.32
N ALA A 59 4.56 -19.38 15.60
CA ALA A 59 4.88 -18.01 15.21
C ALA A 59 4.91 -17.81 13.68
N TYR A 60 5.52 -18.74 12.92
CA TYR A 60 5.43 -18.71 11.45
C TYR A 60 3.99 -18.86 10.95
N GLY A 61 3.18 -19.71 11.59
CA GLY A 61 1.75 -19.83 11.29
C GLY A 61 1.01 -18.51 11.47
N ALA A 62 1.19 -17.84 12.61
CA ALA A 62 0.58 -16.55 12.90
C ALA A 62 0.99 -15.47 11.89
N LEU A 63 2.27 -15.41 11.49
CA LEU A 63 2.73 -14.46 10.48
C LEU A 63 2.07 -14.67 9.10
N LEU A 64 1.81 -15.93 8.71
CA LEU A 64 1.10 -16.26 7.47
C LEU A 64 -0.38 -15.86 7.53
N ASP A 65 -1.03 -16.06 8.67
CA ASP A 65 -2.41 -15.62 8.90
C ASP A 65 -2.52 -14.09 8.92
N GLU A 66 -1.52 -13.40 9.47
CA GLU A 66 -1.37 -11.95 9.43
C GLU A 66 -1.22 -11.45 7.99
N CYS A 67 -0.38 -12.09 7.16
CA CYS A 67 -0.30 -11.77 5.72
C CYS A 67 -1.65 -11.89 5.01
N SER A 68 -2.42 -12.93 5.33
CA SER A 68 -3.77 -13.12 4.77
C SER A 68 -4.72 -12.00 5.22
N THR A 69 -4.58 -11.55 6.47
CA THR A 69 -5.35 -10.42 7.00
C THR A 69 -4.94 -9.10 6.35
N ALA A 70 -3.64 -8.84 6.19
CA ALA A 70 -3.13 -7.67 5.48
C ALA A 70 -3.64 -7.61 4.03
N ASN A 71 -3.67 -8.73 3.32
CA ASN A 71 -4.20 -8.80 1.96
C ASN A 71 -5.69 -8.42 1.90
N ARG A 72 -6.50 -8.88 2.87
CA ARG A 72 -7.92 -8.48 2.95
C ARG A 72 -8.07 -6.98 3.22
N MET A 73 -7.29 -6.43 4.13
CA MET A 73 -7.30 -4.99 4.43
C MET A 73 -6.88 -4.17 3.20
N LEU A 74 -5.83 -4.58 2.49
CA LEU A 74 -5.37 -3.91 1.29
C LEU A 74 -6.39 -3.96 0.14
N ALA A 75 -7.19 -5.02 0.04
CA ALA A 75 -8.29 -5.08 -0.92
C ALA A 75 -9.34 -3.99 -0.63
N VAL A 76 -9.72 -3.80 0.64
CA VAL A 76 -10.64 -2.74 1.07
C VAL A 76 -10.04 -1.35 0.78
N ILE A 77 -8.79 -1.12 1.17
CA ILE A 77 -8.09 0.15 0.93
C ILE A 77 -7.97 0.44 -0.57
N SER A 78 -7.69 -0.58 -1.38
CA SER A 78 -7.62 -0.44 -2.84
C SER A 78 -8.96 -0.01 -3.44
N ALA A 79 -10.08 -0.56 -2.94
CA ALA A 79 -11.41 -0.13 -3.34
C ALA A 79 -11.69 1.32 -2.91
N GLU A 80 -11.35 1.71 -1.68
CA GLU A 80 -11.48 3.09 -1.20
C GLU A 80 -10.65 4.08 -2.04
N LEU A 81 -9.40 3.72 -2.38
CA LEU A 81 -8.52 4.56 -3.18
C LEU A 81 -9.00 4.67 -4.63
N THR A 82 -9.54 3.58 -5.20
CA THR A 82 -10.15 3.61 -6.53
C THR A 82 -11.37 4.53 -6.57
N ALA A 83 -12.22 4.48 -5.55
CA ALA A 83 -13.34 5.41 -5.41
C ALA A 83 -12.87 6.86 -5.24
N ALA A 84 -11.79 7.08 -4.48
CA ALA A 84 -11.20 8.41 -4.30
C ALA A 84 -10.63 8.99 -5.60
N VAL A 85 -9.93 8.17 -6.40
CA VAL A 85 -9.44 8.56 -7.74
C VAL A 85 -10.60 8.98 -8.63
N SER A 86 -11.63 8.14 -8.74
CA SER A 86 -12.81 8.46 -9.55
C SER A 86 -13.51 9.74 -9.07
N GLY A 87 -13.64 9.92 -7.75
CA GLY A 87 -14.19 11.16 -7.18
C GLY A 87 -13.35 12.40 -7.49
N ALA A 88 -12.02 12.28 -7.49
CA ALA A 88 -11.10 13.36 -7.82
C ALA A 88 -11.14 13.71 -9.31
N GLU A 89 -11.25 12.72 -10.21
CA GLU A 89 -11.43 12.91 -11.64
C GLU A 89 -12.75 13.65 -11.94
N VAL A 90 -13.86 13.23 -11.32
CA VAL A 90 -15.14 13.95 -11.42
C VAL A 90 -15.03 15.38 -10.87
N GLY A 91 -14.26 15.57 -9.79
CA GLY A 91 -13.98 16.90 -9.23
C GLY A 91 -13.21 17.79 -10.20
N LEU A 92 -12.22 17.24 -10.90
CA LEU A 92 -11.45 17.91 -11.95
C LEU A 92 -12.34 18.32 -13.12
N ASP A 93 -13.20 17.43 -13.61
CA ASP A 93 -14.13 17.74 -14.70
C ASP A 93 -15.09 18.88 -14.32
N LYS A 94 -15.58 18.89 -13.08
CA LYS A 94 -16.40 19.99 -12.56
C LYS A 94 -15.62 21.30 -12.48
N ALA A 95 -14.38 21.26 -11.99
CA ALA A 95 -13.52 22.45 -11.91
C ALA A 95 -13.25 23.03 -13.29
N ARG A 96 -12.95 22.18 -14.28
CA ARG A 96 -12.76 22.57 -15.69
C ARG A 96 -14.01 23.19 -16.27
N ALA A 97 -15.18 22.59 -16.07
CA ALA A 97 -16.45 23.13 -16.57
C ALA A 97 -16.77 24.51 -15.96
N ILE A 98 -16.45 24.72 -14.68
CA ILE A 98 -16.62 26.02 -14.01
C ILE A 98 -15.66 27.06 -14.57
N ALA A 99 -14.38 26.72 -14.72
CA ALA A 99 -13.36 27.60 -15.27
C ALA A 99 -13.66 27.97 -16.73
N GLU A 100 -14.08 27.00 -17.56
CA GLU A 100 -14.53 27.24 -18.92
C GLU A 100 -15.71 28.22 -18.97
N LYS A 101 -16.73 27.99 -18.13
CA LYS A 101 -17.89 28.88 -18.04
C LYS A 101 -17.50 30.29 -17.63
N ALA A 102 -16.51 30.44 -16.74
CA ALA A 102 -15.99 31.74 -16.32
C ALA A 102 -15.25 32.46 -17.47
N LEU A 103 -14.37 31.76 -18.19
CA LEU A 103 -13.68 32.30 -19.37
C LEU A 103 -14.66 32.75 -20.45
N ARG A 104 -15.66 31.92 -20.76
CA ARG A 104 -16.71 32.26 -21.75
C ARG A 104 -17.52 33.48 -21.33
N LYS A 105 -17.83 33.65 -20.04
CA LYS A 105 -18.49 34.86 -19.50
C LYS A 105 -17.61 36.10 -19.63
N ALA A 106 -16.29 35.96 -19.53
CA ALA A 106 -15.33 37.04 -19.75
C ALA A 106 -15.08 37.35 -21.25
N GLY A 107 -15.79 36.68 -22.17
CA GLY A 107 -15.63 36.87 -23.62
C GLY A 107 -14.48 36.08 -24.23
N VAL A 108 -13.78 35.27 -23.44
CA VAL A 108 -12.71 34.39 -23.93
C VAL A 108 -13.33 33.11 -24.47
N ARG A 109 -13.06 32.80 -25.74
CA ARG A 109 -13.51 31.60 -26.43
C ARG A 109 -12.36 31.05 -27.29
N PRO A 110 -12.40 29.78 -27.73
CA PRO A 110 -11.37 29.24 -28.62
C PRO A 110 -11.12 30.12 -29.85
N GLU A 111 -12.19 30.70 -30.41
CA GLU A 111 -12.15 31.56 -31.60
C GLU A 111 -11.47 32.92 -31.34
N THR A 112 -11.44 33.38 -30.08
CA THR A 112 -10.85 34.66 -29.68
C THR A 112 -9.50 34.50 -28.97
N ALA A 113 -9.15 33.28 -28.56
CA ALA A 113 -7.90 32.98 -27.84
C ALA A 113 -6.65 32.97 -28.74
N THR A 114 -6.81 32.81 -30.07
CA THR A 114 -5.70 32.91 -31.02
C THR A 114 -6.10 33.69 -32.28
N PRO A 115 -5.23 34.58 -32.82
CA PRO A 115 -5.54 35.37 -34.01
C PRO A 115 -5.77 34.54 -35.29
N ASN A 116 -5.30 33.29 -35.31
CA ASN A 116 -5.28 32.40 -36.48
C ASN A 116 -6.22 31.19 -36.35
N PHE A 117 -7.33 31.30 -35.60
CA PHE A 117 -8.27 30.18 -35.38
C PHE A 117 -8.67 29.45 -36.68
N HIS A 118 -8.92 30.19 -37.76
CA HIS A 118 -9.30 29.61 -39.05
C HIS A 118 -8.18 28.87 -39.77
N ALA A 119 -6.91 29.16 -39.45
CA ALA A 119 -5.76 28.49 -40.03
C ALA A 119 -5.33 27.26 -39.20
N ASN A 120 -5.56 27.28 -37.88
CA ASN A 120 -5.24 26.14 -37.01
C ASN A 120 -6.21 26.03 -35.81
N PRO A 121 -7.42 25.48 -36.03
CA PRO A 121 -8.45 25.39 -34.99
C PRO A 121 -8.07 24.45 -33.84
N ASP A 122 -7.28 23.42 -34.11
CA ASP A 122 -6.82 22.48 -33.08
C ASP A 122 -5.84 23.13 -32.11
N GLN A 123 -4.92 23.95 -32.62
CA GLN A 123 -4.00 24.73 -31.78
C GLN A 123 -4.76 25.75 -30.92
N ALA A 124 -5.78 26.39 -31.47
CA ALA A 124 -6.60 27.35 -30.75
C ALA A 124 -7.39 26.70 -29.60
N ARG A 125 -7.97 25.52 -29.85
CA ARG A 125 -8.63 24.70 -28.81
C ARG A 125 -7.65 24.31 -27.72
N LEU A 126 -6.46 23.85 -28.10
CA LEU A 126 -5.44 23.44 -27.16
C LEU A 126 -4.93 24.60 -26.28
N MET A 127 -4.84 25.82 -26.83
CA MET A 127 -4.52 27.01 -26.03
C MET A 127 -5.65 27.39 -25.08
N PHE A 128 -6.91 27.28 -25.52
CA PHE A 128 -8.07 27.52 -24.66
C PHE A 128 -8.15 26.50 -23.51
N ASP A 129 -7.91 25.22 -23.77
CA ASP A 129 -7.86 24.17 -22.76
C ASP A 129 -6.72 24.41 -21.76
N ARG A 130 -5.56 24.87 -22.23
CA ARG A 130 -4.46 25.30 -21.34
C ARG A 130 -4.84 26.49 -20.46
N MET A 131 -5.63 27.43 -20.96
CA MET A 131 -6.13 28.55 -20.14
C MET A 131 -7.08 28.05 -19.05
N ILE A 132 -7.96 27.09 -19.37
CA ILE A 132 -8.82 26.43 -18.37
C ILE A 132 -7.96 25.74 -17.32
N ASP A 133 -6.99 24.93 -17.75
CA ASP A 133 -6.12 24.16 -16.86
C ASP A 133 -5.18 25.05 -16.02
N SER A 134 -4.95 26.30 -16.43
CA SER A 134 -4.17 27.27 -15.66
C SER A 134 -4.95 27.94 -14.51
N ALA A 135 -6.27 27.76 -14.44
CA ALA A 135 -7.07 28.30 -13.35
C ALA A 135 -6.70 27.62 -12.03
N GLU A 136 -6.44 28.41 -10.98
CA GLU A 136 -6.09 27.92 -9.64
C GLU A 136 -6.95 26.76 -9.12
N PRO A 137 -8.31 26.80 -9.18
CA PRO A 137 -9.13 25.67 -8.75
C PRO A 137 -8.94 24.40 -9.60
N VAL A 138 -8.59 24.54 -10.89
CA VAL A 138 -8.31 23.40 -11.77
C VAL A 138 -6.93 22.82 -11.47
N LEU A 139 -5.91 23.65 -11.25
CA LEU A 139 -4.59 23.20 -10.82
C LEU A 139 -4.64 22.41 -9.51
N ALA A 140 -5.42 22.89 -8.53
CA ALA A 140 -5.64 22.18 -7.27
C ALA A 140 -6.34 20.82 -7.50
N ALA A 141 -7.32 20.75 -8.39
CA ALA A 141 -8.02 19.51 -8.73
C ALA A 141 -7.12 18.52 -9.49
N ILE A 142 -6.26 18.99 -10.40
CA ILE A 142 -5.25 18.18 -11.09
C ILE A 142 -4.29 17.56 -10.06
N ALA A 143 -3.78 18.37 -9.13
CA ALA A 143 -2.88 17.90 -8.08
C ALA A 143 -3.55 16.83 -7.20
N ALA A 144 -4.82 17.04 -6.81
CA ALA A 144 -5.58 16.07 -6.02
C ALA A 144 -5.81 14.74 -6.77
N ALA A 145 -6.20 14.80 -8.05
CA ALA A 145 -6.38 13.60 -8.87
C ALA A 145 -5.07 12.83 -9.06
N LYS A 146 -3.97 13.56 -9.30
CA LYS A 146 -2.63 12.97 -9.40
C LYS A 146 -2.21 12.27 -8.10
N GLN A 147 -2.36 12.95 -6.95
CA GLN A 147 -2.02 12.37 -5.65
C GLN A 147 -2.85 11.10 -5.36
N ALA A 148 -4.15 11.13 -5.65
CA ALA A 148 -5.01 9.96 -5.47
C ALA A 148 -4.55 8.77 -6.33
N GLY A 149 -4.10 9.03 -7.57
CA GLY A 149 -3.53 8.01 -8.45
C GLY A 149 -2.23 7.41 -7.89
N GLU A 150 -1.32 8.26 -7.43
CA GLU A 150 -0.06 7.83 -6.79
C GLU A 150 -0.31 7.00 -5.53
N ASP A 151 -1.27 7.39 -4.68
CA ASP A 151 -1.64 6.66 -3.47
C ASP A 151 -2.17 5.25 -3.81
N ARG A 152 -3.02 5.14 -4.83
CA ARG A 152 -3.54 3.85 -5.32
C ARG A 152 -2.42 2.94 -5.82
N ASP A 153 -1.51 3.49 -6.63
CA ASP A 153 -0.41 2.72 -7.21
C ASP A 153 0.59 2.28 -6.13
N ASN A 154 0.84 3.14 -5.13
CA ASN A 154 1.65 2.80 -3.97
C ASN A 154 1.03 1.65 -3.14
N ALA A 155 -0.28 1.69 -2.90
CA ALA A 155 -0.99 0.59 -2.24
C ALA A 155 -0.87 -0.73 -3.02
N GLY A 156 -0.96 -0.67 -4.36
CA GLY A 156 -0.76 -1.85 -5.22
C GLY A 156 0.67 -2.42 -5.15
N ARG A 157 1.70 -1.57 -5.03
CA ARG A 157 3.08 -2.01 -4.79
C ARG A 157 3.23 -2.69 -3.43
N LEU A 158 2.68 -2.10 -2.37
CA LEU A 158 2.73 -2.68 -1.03
C LEU A 158 2.04 -4.05 -0.97
N SER A 159 0.90 -4.21 -1.65
CA SER A 159 0.20 -5.51 -1.73
C SER A 159 1.08 -6.61 -2.31
N ARG A 160 1.81 -6.32 -3.40
CA ARG A 160 2.75 -7.29 -3.98
C ARG A 160 3.88 -7.66 -3.01
N GLN A 161 4.46 -6.68 -2.32
CA GLN A 161 5.51 -6.94 -1.33
C GLN A 161 5.04 -7.85 -0.19
N ILE A 162 3.79 -7.68 0.28
CA ILE A 162 3.22 -8.55 1.32
C ILE A 162 3.02 -9.97 0.79
N GLN A 163 2.58 -10.13 -0.46
CA GLN A 163 2.42 -11.44 -1.09
C GLN A 163 3.78 -12.15 -1.24
N ASP A 164 4.81 -11.43 -1.70
CA ASP A 164 6.16 -11.96 -1.82
C ASP A 164 6.73 -12.39 -0.45
N GLN A 165 6.49 -11.59 0.59
CA GLN A 165 6.91 -11.90 1.95
C GLN A 165 6.18 -13.13 2.52
N ALA A 166 4.88 -13.26 2.24
CA ALA A 166 4.08 -14.42 2.63
C ALA A 166 4.60 -15.71 1.95
N ALA A 167 4.94 -15.63 0.67
CA ALA A 167 5.55 -16.75 -0.06
C ALA A 167 6.89 -17.15 0.56
N ALA A 168 7.76 -16.18 0.87
CA ALA A 168 9.04 -16.42 1.52
C ALA A 168 8.89 -17.11 2.89
N TRP A 169 7.96 -16.64 3.74
CA TRP A 169 7.69 -17.29 5.03
C TRP A 169 7.06 -18.67 4.89
N GLY A 170 6.22 -18.88 3.87
CA GLY A 170 5.66 -20.19 3.55
C GLY A 170 6.75 -21.19 3.18
N ASP A 171 7.72 -20.75 2.38
CA ASP A 171 8.88 -21.56 2.02
C ASP A 171 9.82 -21.83 3.20
N ASP A 172 10.08 -20.82 4.04
CA ASP A 172 10.87 -21.01 5.28
C ASP A 172 10.22 -22.01 6.21
N ARG A 173 8.90 -21.93 6.39
CA ARG A 173 8.13 -22.90 7.19
C ARG A 173 8.20 -24.30 6.60
N ARG A 174 8.12 -24.45 5.27
CA ARG A 174 8.26 -25.76 4.58
C ARG A 174 9.65 -26.35 4.82
N LYS A 175 10.72 -25.56 4.63
CA LYS A 175 12.10 -25.98 4.89
C LYS A 175 12.32 -26.35 6.36
N LEU A 176 11.70 -25.63 7.29
CA LEU A 176 11.75 -25.97 8.71
C LEU A 176 11.11 -27.33 8.97
N ALA A 177 9.93 -27.59 8.39
CA ALA A 177 9.25 -28.89 8.51
C ALA A 177 10.14 -30.04 8.00
N GLU A 178 10.74 -29.87 6.82
CA GLU A 178 11.63 -30.86 6.21
C GLU A 178 12.84 -31.17 7.11
N ARG A 179 13.48 -30.14 7.67
CA ARG A 179 14.62 -30.30 8.61
C ARG A 179 14.23 -30.92 9.95
N TRP A 180 12.94 -30.99 10.24
CA TRP A 180 12.39 -31.37 11.54
C TRP A 180 11.74 -32.75 11.54
N LEU A 181 11.37 -33.25 10.36
CA LEU A 181 10.83 -34.59 10.12
C LEU A 181 11.93 -35.63 9.79
N VAL A 182 13.15 -35.18 9.54
CA VAL A 182 14.38 -35.99 9.41
C VAL A 182 15.14 -35.99 10.73
#